data_AF-A0A0B1RUR3-F1
#
_entry.id   AF-A0A0B1RUR3-F1
#
_cell.length_a   1.000
_cell.length_b   1.000
_cell.length_c   1.000
_cell.angle_alpha   90.00
_cell.angle_beta   90.00
_cell.angle_gamma   90.00
#
_symmetry.space_group_name_H-M   'P 1'
#
loop_
_entity.id
_entity.type
_entity.pdbx_description
1 polymer ?
#
loop_
_entity_poly.entity_id
_entity_poly.type
_entity_poly.pdbx_seq_one_letter_code
_entity_poly.pdbx_strand_id
1 'polypeptide(L)'
;MSNLELCRNISQHEYQLPRYYETVQCDANGCFCVAAHNGFIAYDTRTDSNKVAPKCSNCHNALKRIFAKGDPPSDTFIPRCDMSMGNYEPLQCDAKQEYCFCVNTITGKQIPNTRKRKEKNRRIKCDNIGKFSLDSTQLQKIEGGEPQERYPVGRETCKLDRHRGNACRGAKPSIRYFFDYRTFACLAFEYLGCGGNENRYRTSSECSFDCKLRKILIVSFQPQSSRSHS
;
A
#
# COMPACT_ATOMS: atom_id res chain seq x y z
N MET A 1 41.48 17.56 -9.25
CA MET A 1 40.52 17.91 -10.31
C MET A 1 39.79 16.62 -10.68
N SER A 2 38.92 16.12 -9.81
CA SER A 2 37.44 16.32 -9.74
C SER A 2 36.69 15.60 -10.86
N ASN A 3 36.02 14.50 -10.49
CA ASN A 3 35.12 13.61 -11.25
C ASN A 3 33.86 14.31 -11.85
N LEU A 4 33.91 15.61 -12.12
CA LEU A 4 32.80 16.41 -12.65
C LEU A 4 32.84 16.58 -14.17
N GLU A 5 33.88 16.09 -14.86
CA GLU A 5 34.00 16.24 -16.33
C GLU A 5 33.53 15.02 -17.14
N LEU A 6 33.11 13.91 -16.52
CA LEU A 6 32.54 12.78 -17.24
C LEU A 6 31.03 12.92 -17.58
N CYS A 7 30.34 13.92 -17.05
CA CYS A 7 28.90 14.12 -17.26
C CYS A 7 28.57 15.16 -18.35
N ARG A 8 29.39 15.31 -19.40
CA ARG A 8 29.14 16.29 -20.47
C ARG A 8 29.07 15.79 -21.90
N ASN A 9 29.19 14.49 -22.17
CA ASN A 9 29.10 13.98 -23.53
C ASN A 9 28.36 12.65 -23.63
N ILE A 10 27.03 12.66 -23.47
CA ILE A 10 26.17 11.62 -24.06
C ILE A 10 25.08 12.32 -24.86
N SER A 11 25.29 12.34 -26.17
CA SER A 11 24.38 12.85 -27.20
C SER A 11 23.10 12.02 -27.29
N GLN A 12 21.97 12.72 -27.31
CA GLN A 12 20.67 12.46 -27.98
C GLN A 12 20.44 11.12 -28.74
N HIS A 13 20.63 9.98 -28.09
CA HIS A 13 19.92 8.76 -28.43
C HIS A 13 19.09 8.34 -27.23
N GLU A 14 17.77 8.35 -27.44
CA GLU A 14 16.72 8.01 -26.49
C GLU A 14 16.84 6.53 -26.07
N TYR A 15 17.75 6.23 -25.14
CA TYR A 15 17.72 4.98 -24.39
C TYR A 15 16.60 5.10 -23.35
N GLN A 16 15.40 4.65 -23.70
CA GLN A 16 14.38 4.28 -22.73
C GLN A 16 14.92 3.10 -21.91
N LEU A 17 15.73 3.40 -20.88
CA LEU A 17 16.06 2.45 -19.85
C LEU A 17 14.73 1.97 -19.25
N PRO A 18 14.47 0.66 -19.22
CA PRO A 18 13.25 0.16 -18.62
C PRO A 18 13.18 0.65 -17.17
N ARG A 19 12.09 1.34 -16.81
CA ARG A 19 11.89 1.91 -15.47
C ARG A 19 11.49 0.82 -14.47
N TYR A 20 12.39 -0.14 -14.26
CA TYR A 20 12.27 -1.10 -13.17
C TYR A 20 12.93 -0.56 -11.91
N TYR A 21 12.44 -1.03 -10.78
CA TYR A 21 12.86 -0.59 -9.47
C TYR A 21 13.58 -1.71 -8.76
N GLU A 22 14.67 -1.40 -8.07
CA GLU A 22 15.22 -2.31 -7.08
C GLU A 22 14.18 -2.55 -5.99
N THR A 23 14.01 -3.80 -5.60
CA THR A 23 12.92 -4.22 -4.69
C THR A 23 13.02 -3.58 -3.31
N VAL A 24 14.20 -3.15 -2.88
CA VAL A 24 14.39 -2.35 -1.66
C VAL A 24 14.78 -0.94 -2.09
N GLN A 25 14.08 0.03 -1.55
CA GLN A 25 14.39 1.46 -1.70
C GLN A 25 14.65 2.03 -0.31
N CYS A 26 15.58 2.98 -0.19
CA CYS A 26 15.93 3.61 1.08
C CYS A 26 15.92 5.13 0.94
N ASP A 27 15.45 5.81 1.98
CA ASP A 27 15.57 7.26 2.15
C ASP A 27 16.29 7.59 3.48
N ALA A 28 16.31 8.85 3.89
CA ALA A 28 16.97 9.27 5.13
C ALA A 28 16.37 8.65 6.42
N ASN A 29 15.10 8.26 6.40
CA ASN A 29 14.36 7.81 7.57
C ASN A 29 14.08 6.30 7.58
N GLY A 30 14.47 5.53 6.56
CA GLY A 30 14.17 4.10 6.51
C GLY A 30 14.27 3.48 5.13
N CYS A 31 14.25 2.14 5.10
CA CYS A 31 14.18 1.35 3.87
C CYS A 31 12.81 0.65 3.77
N PHE A 32 12.28 0.48 2.57
CA PHE A 32 10.98 -0.13 2.30
C PHE A 32 11.01 -0.97 1.01
N CYS A 33 10.06 -1.89 0.88
CA CYS A 33 9.91 -2.73 -0.31
C CYS A 33 9.04 -2.05 -1.36
N VAL A 34 9.41 -2.24 -2.63
CA VAL A 34 8.63 -1.79 -3.78
C VAL A 34 8.45 -2.90 -4.83
N ALA A 35 7.35 -2.84 -5.57
CA ALA A 35 7.11 -3.69 -6.73
C ALA A 35 8.06 -3.34 -7.88
N ALA A 36 8.83 -4.33 -8.35
CA ALA A 36 9.91 -4.10 -9.32
C ALA A 36 9.45 -3.48 -10.66
N HIS A 37 8.21 -3.70 -11.06
CA HIS A 37 7.70 -3.29 -12.37
C HIS A 37 7.08 -1.89 -12.41
N ASN A 38 6.69 -1.32 -11.26
CA ASN A 38 5.97 -0.04 -11.21
C ASN A 38 6.32 0.84 -10.00
N GLY A 39 7.16 0.36 -9.08
CA GLY A 39 7.61 1.13 -7.92
C GLY A 39 6.58 1.29 -6.81
N PHE A 40 5.46 0.55 -6.86
CA PHE A 40 4.45 0.63 -5.79
C PHE A 40 5.04 0.17 -4.46
N ILE A 41 4.86 1.02 -3.44
CA ILE A 41 5.43 0.83 -2.10
C ILE A 41 4.51 -0.09 -1.29
N ALA A 42 5.12 -1.08 -0.62
CA ALA A 42 4.48 -1.81 0.46
C ALA A 42 4.74 -1.10 1.79
N TYR A 43 3.79 -0.29 2.21
CA TYR A 43 4.02 0.74 3.23
C TYR A 43 4.47 0.19 4.58
N ASP A 44 4.00 -0.99 4.96
CA ASP A 44 4.26 -1.56 6.29
C ASP A 44 5.62 -2.27 6.36
N THR A 45 6.37 -2.30 5.26
CA THR A 45 7.73 -2.87 5.22
C THR A 45 8.81 -1.86 5.62
N ARG A 46 8.44 -0.63 6.00
CA ARG A 46 9.40 0.42 6.31
C ARG A 46 10.18 0.12 7.59
N THR A 47 11.50 0.17 7.52
CA THR A 47 12.39 0.02 8.69
C THR A 47 12.59 1.34 9.42
N ASP A 48 12.92 1.27 10.71
CA ASP A 48 13.15 2.44 11.58
C ASP A 48 14.43 3.21 11.27
N SER A 49 15.31 2.63 10.44
CA SER A 49 16.54 3.29 10.00
C SER A 49 16.91 2.86 8.60
N ASN A 50 17.57 3.76 7.88
CA ASN A 50 18.09 3.50 6.54
C ASN A 50 19.31 2.57 6.49
N LYS A 51 19.74 2.06 7.66
CA LYS A 51 20.82 1.08 7.79
C LYS A 51 20.33 -0.36 7.78
N VAL A 52 19.02 -0.57 7.94
CA VAL A 52 18.41 -1.90 7.99
C VAL A 52 17.48 -2.03 6.80
N ALA A 53 17.77 -3.00 5.93
CA ALA A 53 16.89 -3.34 4.81
C ALA A 53 15.74 -4.24 5.29
N PRO A 54 14.50 -4.05 4.80
CA PRO A 54 13.39 -4.92 5.13
C PRO A 54 13.47 -6.26 4.41
N LYS A 55 12.80 -7.26 4.99
CA LYS A 55 12.57 -8.54 4.31
C LYS A 55 11.33 -8.43 3.41
N CYS A 56 11.56 -8.30 2.11
CA CYS A 56 10.45 -8.24 1.15
C CYS A 56 9.74 -9.58 0.96
N SER A 57 8.43 -9.49 0.75
CA SER A 57 7.52 -10.63 0.57
C SER A 57 7.89 -11.52 -0.63
N ASN A 58 7.26 -12.70 -0.67
CA ASN A 58 7.40 -13.61 -1.81
C ASN A 58 6.87 -13.02 -3.12
N CYS A 59 5.82 -12.18 -3.07
CA CYS A 59 5.25 -11.54 -4.26
C CYS A 59 6.22 -10.50 -4.87
N HIS A 60 6.84 -9.66 -4.04
CA HIS A 60 7.90 -8.76 -4.48
C HIS A 60 9.08 -9.50 -5.11
N ASN A 61 9.52 -10.60 -4.49
CA ASN A 61 10.59 -11.42 -5.02
C ASN A 61 10.21 -12.12 -6.33
N ALA A 62 8.93 -12.45 -6.54
CA ALA A 62 8.45 -12.95 -7.82
C ALA A 62 8.53 -11.87 -8.91
N LEU A 63 8.06 -10.65 -8.62
CA LEU A 63 8.18 -9.52 -9.54
C LEU A 63 9.64 -9.19 -9.87
N LYS A 64 10.54 -9.19 -8.87
CA LYS A 64 11.98 -9.02 -9.10
C LYS A 64 12.53 -10.02 -10.12
N ARG A 65 12.12 -11.29 -10.05
CA ARG A 65 12.59 -12.35 -10.96
C ARG A 65 11.99 -12.20 -12.36
N ILE A 66 10.70 -11.90 -12.46
CA ILE A 66 10.00 -11.73 -13.75
C ILE A 66 10.63 -10.60 -14.56
N PHE A 67 10.91 -9.47 -13.90
CA PHE A 67 11.42 -8.25 -14.54
C PHE A 67 12.96 -8.14 -14.52
N ALA A 68 13.67 -9.20 -14.11
CA ALA A 68 15.13 -9.18 -14.01
C ALA A 68 15.85 -8.96 -15.35
N LYS A 69 15.17 -9.24 -16.48
CA LYS A 69 15.75 -9.20 -17.84
C LYS A 69 15.08 -8.20 -18.77
N GLY A 70 14.17 -7.34 -18.28
CA GLY A 70 13.33 -6.55 -19.15
C GLY A 70 11.84 -6.86 -18.99
N ASP A 71 11.08 -6.39 -19.98
CA ASP A 71 9.64 -6.64 -20.04
C ASP A 71 9.45 -8.13 -20.36
N PRO A 72 8.63 -8.84 -19.58
CA PRO A 72 8.34 -10.23 -19.84
C PRO A 72 7.44 -10.38 -21.09
N PRO A 73 7.40 -11.56 -21.73
CA PRO A 73 6.44 -11.88 -22.78
C PRO A 73 4.99 -11.57 -22.36
N SER A 74 4.14 -11.15 -23.31
CA SER A 74 2.79 -10.67 -23.02
C SER A 74 1.83 -11.71 -22.40
N ASP A 75 2.15 -13.00 -22.52
CA ASP A 75 1.41 -14.11 -21.90
C ASP A 75 1.93 -14.49 -20.50
N THR A 76 2.97 -13.79 -20.02
CA THR A 76 3.53 -14.02 -18.69
C THR A 76 2.57 -13.59 -17.60
N PHE A 77 2.30 -14.48 -16.66
CA PHE A 77 1.55 -14.16 -15.45
C PHE A 77 2.34 -13.20 -14.55
N ILE A 78 1.82 -11.99 -14.35
CA ILE A 78 2.37 -11.00 -13.43
C ILE A 78 1.50 -10.97 -12.17
N PRO A 79 2.02 -11.38 -10.99
CA PRO A 79 1.23 -11.42 -9.76
C PRO A 79 0.92 -10.00 -9.25
N ARG A 80 -0.28 -9.82 -8.72
CA ARG A 80 -0.66 -8.62 -7.96
C ARG A 80 -0.26 -8.77 -6.51
N CYS A 81 0.43 -7.77 -5.98
CA CYS A 81 0.78 -7.70 -4.57
C CYS A 81 -0.10 -6.65 -3.87
N ASP A 82 -0.46 -6.90 -2.62
CA ASP A 82 -1.11 -5.89 -1.79
C ASP A 82 -0.18 -4.70 -1.49
N MET A 83 -0.75 -3.60 -1.02
CA MET A 83 0.02 -2.39 -0.70
C MET A 83 0.49 -2.33 0.77
N SER A 84 0.15 -3.30 1.62
CA SER A 84 0.53 -3.28 3.04
C SER A 84 1.90 -3.90 3.23
N MET A 85 1.94 -5.23 3.20
CA MET A 85 3.15 -6.04 3.35
C MET A 85 3.72 -6.47 2.00
N GLY A 86 3.00 -6.20 0.91
CA GLY A 86 3.33 -6.68 -0.41
C GLY A 86 3.06 -8.17 -0.57
N ASN A 87 2.22 -8.79 0.25
CA ASN A 87 1.86 -10.19 0.05
C ASN A 87 1.01 -10.32 -1.22
N TYR A 88 0.75 -11.55 -1.68
CA TYR A 88 -0.10 -11.73 -2.85
C TYR A 88 -1.53 -11.28 -2.54
N GLU A 89 -2.13 -10.52 -3.45
CA GLU A 89 -3.58 -10.29 -3.39
C GLU A 89 -4.31 -11.64 -3.45
N PRO A 90 -5.36 -11.86 -2.63
CA PRO A 90 -6.10 -13.13 -2.60
C PRO A 90 -6.62 -13.59 -3.96
N LEU A 91 -7.07 -12.66 -4.80
CA LEU A 91 -7.51 -12.90 -6.17
C LEU A 91 -6.38 -12.55 -7.13
N GLN A 92 -6.00 -13.50 -7.97
CA GLN A 92 -5.05 -13.33 -9.06
C GLN A 92 -5.76 -13.59 -10.40
N CYS A 93 -5.25 -13.04 -11.49
CA CYS A 93 -5.77 -13.32 -12.83
C CYS A 93 -4.61 -13.62 -13.79
N ASP A 94 -4.86 -14.45 -14.79
CA ASP A 94 -3.88 -14.70 -15.85
C ASP A 94 -3.54 -13.43 -16.64
N ALA A 95 -2.51 -13.51 -17.48
CA ALA A 95 -1.97 -12.37 -18.22
C ALA A 95 -3.04 -11.63 -19.06
N LYS A 96 -3.98 -12.38 -19.65
CA LYS A 96 -5.09 -11.84 -20.45
C LYS A 96 -6.27 -11.34 -19.61
N GLN A 97 -6.23 -11.53 -18.29
CA GLN A 97 -7.32 -11.27 -17.36
C GLN A 97 -8.61 -12.05 -17.69
N GLU A 98 -8.51 -13.19 -18.38
CA GLU A 98 -9.65 -14.01 -18.79
C GLU A 98 -10.05 -15.01 -17.71
N TYR A 99 -9.08 -15.53 -16.96
CA TYR A 99 -9.33 -16.41 -15.84
C TYR A 99 -8.70 -15.85 -14.56
N CYS A 100 -9.49 -15.83 -13.49
CA CYS A 100 -9.01 -15.46 -12.17
C CYS A 100 -9.15 -16.63 -11.20
N PHE A 101 -8.22 -16.72 -10.26
CA PHE A 101 -8.13 -17.79 -9.27
C PHE A 101 -7.70 -17.20 -7.93
N CYS A 102 -8.00 -17.91 -6.85
CA CYS A 102 -7.56 -17.50 -5.52
C CYS A 102 -6.19 -18.10 -5.21
N VAL A 103 -5.37 -17.39 -4.46
CA VAL A 103 -4.03 -17.84 -4.04
C VAL A 103 -3.86 -17.72 -2.54
N ASN A 104 -3.01 -18.57 -1.96
CA ASN A 104 -2.49 -18.32 -0.62
C ASN A 104 -1.71 -16.99 -0.62
N THR A 105 -2.08 -16.07 0.28
CA THR A 105 -1.54 -14.70 0.28
C THR A 105 -0.03 -14.66 0.57
N ILE A 106 0.52 -15.63 1.31
CA ILE A 106 1.94 -15.67 1.67
C ILE A 106 2.77 -16.38 0.60
N THR A 107 2.30 -17.52 0.09
CA THR A 107 3.09 -18.35 -0.83
C THR A 107 2.82 -18.06 -2.30
N GLY A 108 1.67 -17.46 -2.64
CA GLY A 108 1.23 -17.26 -4.01
C GLY A 108 0.70 -18.53 -4.68
N LYS A 109 0.68 -19.67 -3.98
CA LYS A 109 0.19 -20.94 -4.53
C LYS A 109 -1.31 -20.84 -4.78
N GLN A 110 -1.73 -21.18 -5.98
CA GLN A 110 -3.14 -21.27 -6.35
C GLN A 110 -3.90 -22.25 -5.45
N ILE A 111 -5.06 -21.82 -4.97
CA ILE A 111 -5.99 -22.66 -4.23
C ILE A 111 -6.75 -23.55 -5.23
N PRO A 112 -6.79 -24.88 -5.03
CA PRO A 112 -7.49 -25.80 -5.93
C PRO A 112 -8.94 -25.40 -6.17
N ASN A 113 -9.44 -25.65 -7.40
CA ASN A 113 -10.84 -25.43 -7.79
C ASN A 113 -11.35 -23.97 -7.68
N THR A 114 -10.45 -22.98 -7.61
CA THR A 114 -10.84 -21.56 -7.55
C THR A 114 -10.73 -20.81 -8.88
N ARG A 115 -10.14 -21.42 -9.92
CA ARG A 115 -10.00 -20.80 -11.24
C ARG A 115 -11.35 -20.70 -11.94
N LYS A 116 -11.76 -19.47 -12.25
CA LYS A 116 -13.02 -19.15 -12.91
C LYS A 116 -12.78 -18.15 -14.04
N ARG A 117 -13.59 -18.23 -15.09
CA ARG A 117 -13.58 -17.23 -16.16
C ARG A 117 -14.12 -15.90 -15.64
N LYS A 118 -13.46 -14.79 -15.99
CA LYS A 118 -13.89 -13.43 -15.65
C LYS A 118 -15.08 -13.06 -16.55
N GLU A 119 -16.26 -12.98 -15.97
CA GLU A 119 -17.49 -12.55 -16.64
C GLU A 119 -17.82 -11.11 -16.22
N LYS A 120 -18.32 -10.28 -17.13
CA LYS A 120 -18.54 -8.84 -16.90
C LYS A 120 -19.39 -8.52 -15.66
N ASN A 121 -20.34 -9.39 -15.31
CA ASN A 121 -21.28 -9.18 -14.20
C ASN A 121 -20.98 -10.03 -12.96
N ARG A 122 -19.87 -10.78 -12.94
CA ARG A 122 -19.58 -11.73 -11.86
C ARG A 122 -18.35 -11.30 -11.05
N ARG A 123 -18.59 -10.81 -9.83
CA ARG A 123 -17.52 -10.56 -8.86
C ARG A 123 -16.99 -11.89 -8.33
N ILE A 124 -15.74 -12.22 -8.62
CA ILE A 124 -15.07 -13.40 -8.05
C ILE A 124 -14.59 -13.00 -6.65
N LYS A 125 -15.16 -13.63 -5.63
CA LYS A 125 -14.74 -13.47 -4.24
C LYS A 125 -13.83 -14.60 -3.82
N CYS A 126 -12.78 -14.25 -3.08
CA CYS A 126 -11.88 -15.19 -2.44
C CYS A 126 -12.15 -15.16 -0.93
N ASP A 127 -13.31 -15.66 -0.54
CA ASP A 127 -13.71 -15.73 0.87
C ASP A 127 -13.09 -17.00 1.50
N ASN A 128 -12.45 -16.86 2.67
CA ASN A 128 -11.85 -17.95 3.49
C ASN A 128 -10.49 -18.53 3.04
N ILE A 129 -9.45 -17.69 2.89
CA ILE A 129 -8.05 -18.17 2.79
C ILE A 129 -7.38 -18.36 4.18
N GLY A 130 -8.07 -17.96 5.25
CA GLY A 130 -7.59 -17.99 6.64
C GLY A 130 -8.07 -19.15 7.53
N LYS A 131 -8.60 -20.26 6.99
CA LYS A 131 -8.94 -21.45 7.81
C LYS A 131 -7.78 -22.44 7.98
N PHE A 132 -6.59 -21.93 8.25
CA PHE A 132 -5.58 -22.66 9.02
C PHE A 132 -5.36 -21.88 10.33
N SER A 133 -6.02 -22.37 11.38
CA SER A 133 -6.01 -21.94 12.79
C SER A 133 -6.67 -20.59 13.15
N LEU A 134 -7.93 -20.64 13.58
CA LEU A 134 -8.33 -20.44 14.97
C LEU A 134 -9.75 -21.03 15.13
N ASP A 135 -9.93 -21.78 16.21
CA ASP A 135 -11.17 -22.48 16.57
C ASP A 135 -12.37 -21.52 16.51
N SER A 136 -13.40 -21.90 15.76
CA SER A 136 -14.55 -21.07 15.39
C SER A 136 -15.71 -21.19 16.37
N THR A 137 -15.46 -21.57 17.62
CA THR A 137 -16.53 -21.75 18.61
C THR A 137 -17.01 -20.47 19.30
N GLN A 138 -16.54 -19.26 18.94
CA GLN A 138 -17.18 -18.01 19.40
C GLN A 138 -17.13 -16.84 18.39
N LEU A 139 -17.99 -16.88 17.37
CA LEU A 139 -18.50 -15.66 16.74
C LEU A 139 -20.03 -15.78 16.70
N GLN A 140 -20.66 -15.21 17.73
CA GLN A 140 -22.10 -15.09 17.79
C GLN A 140 -22.58 -14.16 16.66
N LYS A 141 -23.61 -14.63 15.94
CA LYS A 141 -24.36 -13.88 14.93
C LYS A 141 -24.92 -12.59 15.54
N ILE A 142 -24.77 -11.47 14.84
CA ILE A 142 -25.66 -10.32 15.00
C ILE A 142 -26.32 -10.10 13.63
N GLU A 143 -27.63 -10.33 13.56
CA GLU A 143 -28.45 -10.06 12.38
C GLU A 143 -28.80 -8.55 12.36
N GLY A 144 -28.62 -7.88 11.21
CA GLY A 144 -29.12 -6.51 10.99
C GLY A 144 -28.10 -5.41 10.63
N GLY A 145 -26.86 -5.73 10.24
CA GLY A 145 -25.85 -4.73 9.85
C GLY A 145 -25.62 -4.60 8.34
N GLU A 146 -25.66 -3.38 7.81
CA GLU A 146 -25.25 -3.00 6.46
C GLU A 146 -23.78 -3.39 6.16
N PRO A 147 -23.39 -3.73 4.91
CA PRO A 147 -22.08 -4.30 4.61
C PRO A 147 -20.94 -3.32 4.94
N GLN A 148 -20.23 -3.54 6.05
CA GLN A 148 -19.02 -2.79 6.36
C GLN A 148 -17.91 -3.15 5.36
N GLU A 149 -17.59 -2.21 4.46
CA GLU A 149 -16.40 -2.24 3.63
C GLU A 149 -15.15 -2.20 4.51
N ARG A 150 -14.59 -3.38 4.76
CA ARG A 150 -13.27 -3.56 5.37
C ARG A 150 -12.18 -3.09 4.41
N TYR A 151 -11.86 -1.81 4.48
CA TYR A 151 -10.48 -1.34 4.39
C TYR A 151 -10.21 -0.47 5.62
N PRO A 152 -9.08 -0.63 6.33
CA PRO A 152 -8.78 0.15 7.51
C PRO A 152 -8.43 1.58 7.08
N VAL A 153 -9.44 2.42 6.86
CA VAL A 153 -9.24 3.87 6.81
C VAL A 153 -8.67 4.27 8.16
N GLY A 154 -7.47 4.86 8.20
CA GLY A 154 -6.95 5.54 9.38
C GLY A 154 -7.98 6.54 9.91
N ARG A 155 -7.92 6.86 11.21
CA ARG A 155 -8.76 7.83 11.98
C ARG A 155 -10.03 8.36 11.31
N GLU A 156 -11.20 8.35 11.97
CA GLU A 156 -12.48 8.80 11.39
C GLU A 156 -12.44 10.16 10.66
N THR A 157 -11.55 11.06 11.08
CA THR A 157 -11.24 12.33 10.41
C THR A 157 -10.88 12.17 8.93
N CYS A 158 -10.16 11.10 8.55
CA CYS A 158 -9.74 10.81 7.18
C CYS A 158 -10.91 10.44 6.25
N LYS A 159 -12.10 10.18 6.79
CA LYS A 159 -13.32 9.97 6.00
C LYS A 159 -14.05 11.27 5.68
N LEU A 160 -13.65 12.39 6.29
CA LEU A 160 -14.29 13.67 6.06
C LEU A 160 -13.90 14.21 4.68
N ASP A 161 -14.87 14.75 3.94
CA ASP A 161 -14.58 15.44 2.68
C ASP A 161 -13.69 16.68 2.91
N ARG A 162 -13.02 17.12 1.85
CA ARG A 162 -12.19 18.33 1.87
C ARG A 162 -13.02 19.56 2.26
N HIS A 163 -12.65 20.28 3.31
CA HIS A 163 -13.33 21.53 3.69
C HIS A 163 -12.44 22.76 3.52
N ARG A 164 -12.76 23.64 2.56
CA ARG A 164 -11.95 24.83 2.22
C ARG A 164 -11.84 25.86 3.35
N GLY A 165 -12.76 25.83 4.31
CA GLY A 165 -12.82 26.84 5.37
C GLY A 165 -13.32 28.17 4.81
N ASN A 166 -13.04 29.26 5.52
CA ASN A 166 -13.41 30.63 5.14
C ASN A 166 -12.18 31.56 5.19
N ALA A 167 -12.24 32.65 4.42
CA ALA A 167 -11.25 33.72 4.52
C ALA A 167 -11.43 34.50 5.83
N CYS A 168 -10.34 34.91 6.46
CA CYS A 168 -10.36 35.61 7.74
C CYS A 168 -9.17 36.57 7.85
N ARG A 169 -9.30 37.58 8.73
CA ARG A 169 -8.23 38.56 8.96
C ARG A 169 -6.99 37.88 9.54
N GLY A 170 -5.84 38.10 8.91
CA GLY A 170 -4.55 37.60 9.41
C GLY A 170 -4.13 36.22 8.90
N ALA A 171 -4.92 35.54 8.07
CA ALA A 171 -4.52 34.29 7.41
C ALA A 171 -4.66 34.40 5.89
N LYS A 172 -3.67 33.88 5.16
CA LYS A 172 -3.67 33.84 3.70
C LYS A 172 -4.09 32.44 3.20
N PRO A 173 -4.70 32.35 2.00
CA PRO A 173 -4.95 31.05 1.37
C PRO A 173 -3.67 30.23 1.20
N SER A 174 -3.76 28.91 1.35
CA SER A 174 -2.62 28.01 1.20
C SER A 174 -3.02 26.66 0.62
N ILE A 175 -2.09 26.01 -0.08
CA ILE A 175 -2.27 24.62 -0.52
C ILE A 175 -2.04 23.68 0.65
N ARG A 176 -2.95 22.73 0.81
CA ARG A 176 -2.92 21.67 1.83
C ARG A 176 -3.40 20.37 1.22
N TYR A 177 -3.34 19.27 1.96
CA TYR A 177 -3.71 17.94 1.48
C TYR A 177 -4.85 17.36 2.32
N PHE A 178 -5.79 16.67 1.67
CA PHE A 178 -6.79 15.84 2.34
C PHE A 178 -6.69 14.41 1.82
N PHE A 179 -7.10 13.47 2.64
CA PHE A 179 -7.24 12.09 2.22
C PHE A 179 -8.61 11.90 1.55
N ASP A 180 -8.61 11.62 0.26
CA ASP A 180 -9.79 11.15 -0.44
C ASP A 180 -9.93 9.64 -0.24
N TYR A 181 -10.82 9.26 0.68
CA TYR A 181 -11.05 7.87 1.02
C TYR A 181 -11.65 7.06 -0.13
N ARG A 182 -12.29 7.71 -1.12
CA ARG A 182 -12.85 7.03 -2.30
C ARG A 182 -11.76 6.58 -3.27
N THR A 183 -10.73 7.40 -3.44
CA THR A 183 -9.59 7.12 -4.34
C THR A 183 -8.35 6.64 -3.60
N PHE A 184 -8.41 6.59 -2.28
CA PHE A 184 -7.30 6.21 -1.40
C PHE A 184 -6.02 7.06 -1.59
N ALA A 185 -6.20 8.35 -1.89
CA ALA A 185 -5.13 9.25 -2.26
C ALA A 185 -5.13 10.52 -1.40
N CYS A 186 -3.93 11.04 -1.12
CA CYS A 186 -3.78 12.35 -0.53
C CYS A 186 -3.74 13.40 -1.63
N LEU A 187 -4.83 14.15 -1.79
CA LEU A 187 -5.02 15.11 -2.86
C LEU A 187 -4.84 16.54 -2.34
N ALA A 188 -4.19 17.38 -3.14
CA ALA A 188 -4.01 18.79 -2.82
C ALA A 188 -5.31 19.58 -2.99
N PHE A 189 -5.53 20.58 -2.15
CA PHE A 189 -6.63 21.53 -2.26
C PHE A 189 -6.33 22.84 -1.55
N GLU A 190 -7.03 23.90 -1.97
CA GLU A 190 -6.90 25.22 -1.37
C GLU A 190 -7.60 25.29 0.00
N TYR A 191 -6.92 25.87 0.99
CA TYR A 191 -7.44 26.24 2.29
C TYR A 191 -7.51 27.76 2.39
N LEU A 192 -8.65 28.32 2.78
CA LEU A 192 -8.87 29.77 2.78
C LEU A 192 -8.35 30.50 4.03
N GLY A 193 -7.85 29.77 5.03
CA GLY A 193 -7.11 30.33 6.15
C GLY A 193 -7.73 30.06 7.52
N CYS A 194 -9.06 29.99 7.63
CA CYS A 194 -9.75 29.70 8.89
C CYS A 194 -10.82 28.59 8.78
N GLY A 195 -11.11 27.94 9.91
CA GLY A 195 -12.10 26.86 10.01
C GLY A 195 -11.64 25.58 9.33
N GLY A 196 -12.55 24.86 8.68
CA GLY A 196 -12.20 23.57 8.08
C GLY A 196 -12.52 22.38 8.97
N ASN A 197 -11.98 21.24 8.57
CA ASN A 197 -12.02 20.00 9.34
C ASN A 197 -10.61 19.40 9.45
N GLU A 198 -10.49 18.32 10.22
CA GLU A 198 -9.21 17.69 10.55
C GLU A 198 -8.61 16.85 9.41
N ASN A 199 -9.31 16.64 8.29
CA ASN A 199 -8.73 16.03 7.09
C ASN A 199 -7.91 17.06 6.29
N ARG A 200 -6.92 17.66 6.95
CA ARG A 200 -6.21 18.83 6.45
C ARG A 200 -4.76 18.82 6.91
N TYR A 201 -3.88 18.45 5.99
CA TYR A 201 -2.46 18.25 6.24
C TYR A 201 -1.60 19.25 5.48
N ARG A 202 -0.40 19.55 5.98
CA ARG A 202 0.55 20.46 5.33
C ARG A 202 1.21 19.80 4.13
N THR A 203 1.47 18.50 4.20
CA THR A 203 2.14 17.74 3.14
C THR A 203 1.36 16.47 2.79
N SER A 204 1.55 15.97 1.56
CA SER A 204 0.99 14.68 1.13
C SER A 204 1.50 13.52 2.00
N SER A 205 2.75 13.59 2.47
CA SER A 205 3.37 12.58 3.33
C SER A 205 2.72 12.52 4.71
N GLU A 206 2.45 13.68 5.32
CA GLU A 206 1.74 13.78 6.61
C GLU A 206 0.32 13.20 6.52
N CYS A 207 -0.42 13.56 5.45
CA CYS A 207 -1.72 12.98 5.14
C CYS A 207 -1.65 11.45 4.99
N SER A 208 -0.64 10.97 4.25
CA SER A 208 -0.47 9.54 3.99
C SER A 208 -0.14 8.80 5.29
N PHE A 209 0.73 9.35 6.13
CA PHE A 209 1.05 8.77 7.42
C PHE A 209 -0.17 8.67 8.33
N ASP A 210 -0.94 9.74 8.45
CA ASP A 210 -2.09 9.78 9.36
C ASP A 210 -3.28 8.93 8.87
N CYS A 211 -3.55 8.94 7.56
CA CYS A 211 -4.76 8.31 7.02
C CYS A 211 -4.53 6.92 6.43
N LYS A 212 -3.29 6.61 6.01
CA LYS A 212 -2.94 5.28 5.51
C LYS A 212 -2.20 4.43 6.55
N LEU A 213 -1.42 5.02 7.46
CA LEU A 213 -0.49 4.26 8.33
C LEU A 213 -0.89 4.21 9.82
N ARG A 214 -1.49 5.27 10.39
CA ARG A 214 -1.73 5.38 11.86
C ARG A 214 -2.72 4.40 12.49
N LYS A 215 -3.50 3.61 11.73
CA LYS A 215 -4.33 2.54 12.35
C LYS A 215 -3.52 1.30 12.76
N ILE A 216 -2.27 1.18 12.31
CA ILE A 216 -1.40 0.03 12.59
C ILE A 216 -0.60 0.22 13.89
N LEU A 217 -0.42 1.46 14.36
CA LEU A 217 0.37 1.77 15.56
C LEU A 217 -0.39 1.60 16.90
N ILE A 218 -1.69 1.29 16.92
CA ILE A 218 -2.48 1.12 18.17
C ILE A 218 -2.64 -0.37 18.55
N VAL A 219 -1.68 -1.22 18.20
CA VAL A 219 -1.55 -2.54 18.82
C VAL A 219 -0.09 -2.76 19.18
N SER A 220 0.42 -2.10 20.22
CA SER A 220 1.47 -2.70 21.06
C SER A 220 1.71 -1.98 22.40
N PHE A 221 1.85 -2.83 23.44
CA PHE A 221 2.43 -2.67 24.78
C PHE A 221 1.76 -1.76 25.82
N GLN A 222 1.12 -2.38 26.82
CA GLN A 222 1.34 -1.99 28.21
C GLN A 222 2.49 -2.85 28.79
N PRO A 223 3.40 -2.28 29.58
CA PRO A 223 4.58 -2.99 30.08
C PRO A 223 4.21 -3.96 31.21
N GLN A 224 4.81 -5.15 31.17
CA GLN A 224 4.87 -6.03 32.34
C GLN A 224 5.71 -5.36 33.43
N SER A 225 5.12 -5.12 34.60
CA SER A 225 5.90 -4.92 35.82
C SER A 225 5.91 -6.22 36.61
N SER A 226 7.01 -6.96 36.50
CA SER A 226 7.41 -7.93 37.51
C SER A 226 7.96 -7.21 38.75
N ARG A 227 7.50 -7.56 39.94
CA ARG A 227 8.34 -7.68 41.14
C ARG A 227 7.70 -8.58 42.20
N SER A 228 8.59 -9.32 42.82
CA SER A 228 8.50 -10.51 43.66
C SER A 228 8.37 -10.23 45.16
N HIS A 229 8.03 -11.29 45.90
CA HIS A 229 8.12 -11.48 47.37
C HIS A 229 7.07 -10.69 48.18
N SER A 230 6.33 -11.31 49.09
CA SER A 230 6.71 -12.36 50.06
C SER A 230 5.69 -13.49 50.19
#